data_AF-I7LHV1-F1
#
_entry.id   AF-I7LHV1-F1
#
_cell.length_a   1.000
_cell.length_b   1.000
_cell.length_c   1.000
_cell.angle_alpha   90.00
_cell.angle_beta   90.00
_cell.angle_gamma   90.00
#
_symmetry.space_group_name_H-M   'P 1'
#
loop_
_entity.id
_entity.type
_entity.pdbx_description
1 polymer ?
#
loop_
_entity_poly.entity_id
_entity_poly.type
_entity_poly.pdbx_seq_one_letter_code
_entity_poly.pdbx_strand_id
1 'polypeptide(L)'
;MEDICKLKEDLERILERIKELYSMEFLTLCPLGKEHYKNMIIDSIDQAYLKLEETLNILRQNEGKRELKEFTLEELANFDGRNGKPAYVAVNGTVYDVTLIASWGGGSHFGVLAGKDVTEEYNKCHENENKLSKLEVVGKLKGSNL
;
A
#
# COMPACT_ATOMS: atom_id res chain seq x y z
N MET A 1 7.33 -1.49 9.35
CA MET A 1 7.05 -2.56 10.35
C MET A 1 7.23 -2.03 11.76
N GLU A 2 8.30 -1.27 12.02
CA GLU A 2 8.55 -0.56 13.30
C GLU A 2 7.39 0.38 13.72
N ASP A 3 6.89 1.21 12.81
CA ASP A 3 5.77 2.14 13.10
C ASP A 3 4.48 1.42 13.54
N ILE A 4 4.21 0.25 12.93
CA ILE A 4 3.04 -0.56 13.24
C ILE A 4 3.17 -1.19 14.63
N CYS A 5 4.36 -1.66 15.00
CA CYS A 5 4.62 -2.17 16.35
C CYS A 5 4.44 -1.08 17.41
N LYS A 6 4.99 0.12 17.16
CA LYS A 6 4.85 1.27 18.06
C LYS A 6 3.38 1.69 18.22
N LEU A 7 2.62 1.77 17.12
CA LEU A 7 1.19 2.07 17.15
C LEU A 7 0.43 1.06 18.02
N LYS A 8 0.74 -0.23 17.88
CA LYS A 8 0.10 -1.29 18.68
C LYS A 8 0.33 -1.08 20.17
N GLU A 9 1.58 -0.87 20.59
CA GLU A 9 1.92 -0.65 22.01
C GLU A 9 1.25 0.61 22.57
N ASP A 10 1.13 1.65 21.77
CA ASP A 10 0.47 2.89 22.17
C ASP A 10 -1.05 2.70 22.34
N LEU A 11 -1.70 2.00 21.40
CA LEU A 11 -3.13 1.69 21.48
C LEU A 11 -3.46 0.77 22.66
N GLU A 12 -2.59 -0.20 22.97
CA GLU A 12 -2.74 -1.06 24.15
C GLU A 12 -2.69 -0.24 25.44
N ARG A 13 -1.78 0.74 25.54
CA ARG A 13 -1.70 1.65 26.69
C ARG A 13 -2.92 2.54 26.83
N ILE A 14 -3.39 3.13 25.72
CA ILE A 14 -4.59 3.98 25.71
C ILE A 14 -5.83 3.16 26.07
N LEU A 15 -5.95 1.94 25.54
CA LEU A 15 -7.06 1.05 25.85
C LEU A 15 -7.11 0.72 27.35
N GLU A 16 -5.96 0.46 27.97
CA GLU A 16 -5.91 0.21 29.41
C GLU A 16 -6.35 1.42 30.22
N ARG A 17 -5.88 2.62 29.83
CA ARG A 17 -6.32 3.89 30.42
C ARG A 17 -7.83 4.08 30.31
N ILE A 18 -8.41 3.79 29.15
CA ILE A 18 -9.86 3.89 28.92
C ILE A 18 -10.63 2.95 29.86
N LYS A 19 -10.18 1.70 30.04
CA LYS A 19 -10.81 0.76 30.98
C LYS A 19 -10.78 1.27 32.42
N GLU A 20 -9.65 1.83 32.86
CA GLU A 20 -9.53 2.45 34.18
C GLU A 20 -10.53 3.60 34.34
N LEU A 21 -10.64 4.48 33.34
CA LEU A 21 -11.56 5.62 33.36
C LEU A 21 -13.03 5.19 33.36
N TYR A 22 -13.40 4.17 32.59
CA TYR A 22 -14.75 3.59 32.67
C TYR A 22 -15.06 3.03 34.05
N SER A 23 -14.10 2.35 34.69
CA SER A 23 -14.27 1.88 36.07
C SER A 23 -14.49 3.04 37.04
N MET A 24 -13.72 4.12 36.90
CA MET A 24 -13.87 5.33 37.72
C MET A 24 -15.21 6.06 37.48
N GLU A 25 -15.65 6.16 36.22
CA GLU A 25 -16.95 6.74 35.83
C GLU A 25 -18.12 5.94 36.40
N PHE A 26 -18.01 4.61 36.41
CA PHE A 26 -19.01 3.72 36.97
C PHE A 26 -19.09 3.83 38.50
N LEU A 27 -17.93 3.89 39.18
CA LEU A 27 -17.85 3.92 40.64
C LEU A 27 -18.19 5.28 41.25
N THR A 28 -18.05 6.38 40.51
CA THR A 28 -18.30 7.71 41.06
C THR A 28 -19.80 8.01 41.17
N LEU A 29 -20.21 8.46 42.35
CA LEU A 29 -21.59 8.87 42.63
C LEU A 29 -21.85 10.35 42.30
N CYS A 30 -20.79 11.15 42.14
CA CYS A 30 -20.89 12.58 41.89
C CYS A 30 -21.16 12.87 40.40
N PRO A 31 -22.22 13.62 40.04
CA PRO A 31 -22.53 13.95 38.65
C PRO A 31 -21.38 14.66 37.92
N LEU A 32 -20.70 15.60 38.58
CA LEU A 32 -19.53 16.30 38.00
C LEU A 32 -18.35 15.34 37.82
N GLY A 33 -18.18 14.37 38.73
CA GLY A 33 -17.18 13.33 38.61
C GLY A 33 -17.45 12.42 37.40
N LYS A 34 -18.71 12.05 37.17
CA LYS A 34 -19.09 11.27 35.97
C LYS A 34 -18.74 12.01 34.70
N GLU A 35 -19.12 13.29 34.62
CA GLU A 35 -18.83 14.12 33.45
C GLU A 35 -17.33 14.28 33.23
N HIS A 36 -16.55 14.47 34.30
CA HIS A 36 -15.10 14.55 34.23
C HIS A 36 -14.49 13.28 33.61
N TYR A 37 -14.85 12.09 34.09
CA TYR A 37 -14.29 10.84 33.55
C TYR A 37 -14.77 10.55 32.13
N LYS A 38 -16.00 10.91 31.76
CA LYS A 38 -16.47 10.85 30.37
C LYS A 38 -15.60 11.69 29.44
N ASN A 39 -15.31 12.93 29.82
CA ASN A 39 -14.42 13.79 29.04
C ASN A 39 -13.01 13.20 28.91
N MET A 40 -12.46 12.64 30.00
CA MET A 40 -11.16 11.96 29.93
C MET A 40 -11.16 10.72 29.03
N ILE A 41 -12.28 9.98 28.97
CA ILE A 41 -12.44 8.85 28.04
C ILE A 41 -12.45 9.36 26.60
N ILE A 42 -13.21 10.42 26.32
CA ILE A 42 -13.24 11.06 25.00
C ILE A 42 -11.83 11.51 24.60
N ASP A 43 -11.12 12.22 25.47
CA ASP A 43 -9.73 12.66 25.23
C ASP A 43 -8.80 11.47 24.92
N SER A 44 -8.98 10.35 25.61
CA SER A 44 -8.19 9.14 25.37
C SER A 44 -8.53 8.49 24.03
N ILE A 45 -9.79 8.52 23.59
CA ILE A 45 -10.21 8.06 22.27
C ILE A 45 -9.63 8.98 21.18
N ASP A 46 -9.67 10.29 21.38
CA ASP A 46 -9.08 11.26 20.45
C ASP A 46 -7.57 11.04 20.29
N GLN A 47 -6.87 10.72 21.39
CA GLN A 47 -5.46 10.34 21.34
C GLN A 47 -5.22 9.07 20.51
N ALA A 48 -6.07 8.05 20.64
CA ALA A 48 -5.97 6.84 19.82
C ALA A 48 -6.20 7.15 18.34
N TYR A 49 -7.19 7.98 18.03
CA TYR A 49 -7.50 8.40 16.66
C TYR A 49 -6.31 9.15 16.04
N LEU A 50 -5.71 10.11 16.75
CA LEU A 50 -4.56 10.87 16.26
C LEU A 50 -3.35 9.96 15.94
N LYS A 51 -3.07 8.97 16.79
CA LYS A 51 -1.98 8.00 16.53
C LYS A 51 -2.25 7.14 15.30
N LEU A 52 -3.50 6.74 15.09
CA LEU A 52 -3.92 6.02 13.89
C LEU A 52 -3.74 6.88 12.64
N GLU A 53 -4.18 8.13 12.68
CA GLU A 53 -4.05 9.07 11.56
C GLU A 53 -2.59 9.36 11.21
N GLU A 54 -1.73 9.58 12.21
CA GLU A 54 -0.29 9.74 12.02
C GLU A 54 0.34 8.53 11.33
N THR A 55 0.04 7.32 11.82
CA THR A 55 0.57 6.09 11.25
C THR A 55 0.07 5.85 9.83
N LEU A 56 -1.22 6.12 9.56
CA LEU A 56 -1.78 6.03 8.21
C LEU A 56 -1.10 6.99 7.24
N ASN A 57 -0.78 8.21 7.69
CA ASN A 57 -0.05 9.17 6.87
C ASN A 57 1.37 8.69 6.55
N ILE A 58 2.09 8.12 7.52
CA ILE A 58 3.41 7.50 7.30
C ILE A 58 3.32 6.35 6.29
N LEU A 59 2.35 5.45 6.46
CA LEU A 59 2.15 4.33 5.55
C LEU A 59 1.85 4.79 4.12
N ARG A 60 0.98 5.78 3.94
CA ARG A 60 0.69 6.38 2.62
C ARG A 60 1.92 7.03 2.00
N GLN A 61 2.73 7.75 2.77
CA GLN A 61 3.96 8.34 2.27
C GLN A 61 4.98 7.27 1.88
N ASN A 62 5.00 6.11 2.56
CA ASN A 62 5.85 4.99 2.22
C ASN A 62 5.37 4.22 0.98
N GLU A 63 4.05 4.12 0.74
CA GLU A 63 3.50 3.58 -0.51
C GLU A 63 3.89 4.44 -1.73
N GLY A 64 3.86 5.77 -1.58
CA GLY A 64 4.33 6.72 -2.61
C GLY A 64 5.85 6.84 -2.74
N LYS A 65 6.62 6.21 -1.84
CA LYS A 65 8.10 6.22 -1.81
C LYS A 65 8.76 4.93 -2.29
N ARG A 66 8.03 4.00 -2.91
CA ARG A 66 8.69 3.11 -3.87
C ARG A 66 9.14 4.02 -5.01
N GLU A 67 10.39 4.50 -4.97
CA GLU A 67 10.95 5.24 -6.09
C GLU A 67 10.71 4.41 -7.35
N LEU A 68 9.87 4.93 -8.23
CA LEU A 68 9.60 4.31 -9.52
C LEU A 68 10.93 4.20 -10.24
N LYS A 69 11.46 2.97 -10.33
CA LYS A 69 12.75 2.74 -10.94
C LYS A 69 12.67 3.12 -12.42
N GLU A 70 13.69 3.81 -12.92
CA GLU A 70 13.90 3.89 -14.37
C GLU A 70 14.54 2.60 -14.85
N PHE A 71 13.96 2.00 -15.88
CA PHE A 71 14.44 0.80 -16.52
C PHE A 71 14.94 1.13 -17.92
N THR A 72 16.13 0.68 -18.28
CA THR A 72 16.42 0.45 -19.70
C THR A 72 15.69 -0.82 -20.17
N LEU A 73 15.55 -0.99 -21.50
CA LEU A 73 15.01 -2.24 -22.05
C LEU A 73 15.86 -3.46 -21.64
N GLU A 74 17.17 -3.29 -21.53
CA GLU A 74 18.10 -4.34 -21.09
C GLU A 74 17.89 -4.72 -19.63
N GLU A 75 17.64 -3.72 -18.75
CA GLU A 75 17.30 -3.99 -17.36
C GLU A 75 15.94 -4.68 -17.25
N LEU A 76 14.94 -4.19 -18.00
CA LEU A 76 13.60 -4.78 -18.03
C LEU A 76 13.63 -6.25 -18.47
N ALA A 77 14.49 -6.62 -19.42
CA ALA A 77 14.65 -7.99 -19.89
C ALA A 77 15.06 -9.00 -18.81
N ASN A 78 15.58 -8.54 -17.66
CA ASN A 78 15.89 -9.41 -16.53
C ASN A 78 14.66 -9.82 -15.71
N PHE A 79 13.49 -9.21 -15.95
CA PHE A 79 12.24 -9.45 -15.24
C PHE A 79 11.27 -10.24 -16.13
N ASP A 80 11.71 -11.43 -16.54
CA ASP A 80 11.03 -12.29 -17.52
C ASP A 80 10.08 -13.33 -16.89
N GLY A 81 9.92 -13.34 -15.57
CA GLY A 81 9.06 -14.29 -14.86
C GLY A 81 9.60 -15.72 -14.79
N ARG A 82 10.84 -15.97 -15.23
CA ARG A 82 11.42 -17.31 -15.28
C ARG A 82 12.38 -17.54 -14.12
N ASN A 83 12.57 -18.81 -13.75
CA ASN A 83 13.51 -19.20 -12.69
C ASN A 83 13.27 -18.48 -11.35
N GLY A 84 12.02 -18.18 -11.03
CA GLY A 84 11.64 -17.48 -9.79
C GLY A 84 11.88 -15.96 -9.82
N LYS A 85 12.28 -15.40 -10.96
CA LYS A 85 12.37 -13.94 -11.14
C LYS A 85 10.98 -13.30 -11.27
N PRO A 86 10.83 -12.00 -10.97
CA PRO A 86 9.59 -11.28 -11.24
C PRO A 86 9.31 -11.20 -12.74
N ALA A 87 8.05 -11.01 -13.12
CA ALA A 87 7.59 -10.80 -14.49
C ALA A 87 7.09 -9.37 -14.65
N TYR A 88 7.82 -8.51 -15.37
CA TYR A 88 7.43 -7.12 -15.62
C TYR A 88 7.18 -6.87 -17.10
N VAL A 89 6.32 -5.91 -17.43
CA VAL A 89 6.10 -5.45 -18.81
C VAL A 89 6.02 -3.93 -18.85
N ALA A 90 6.50 -3.34 -19.95
CA ALA A 90 6.27 -1.93 -20.20
C ALA A 90 5.12 -1.73 -21.19
N VAL A 91 4.23 -0.78 -20.90
CA VAL A 91 3.18 -0.30 -21.81
C VAL A 91 3.16 1.22 -21.75
N ASN A 92 3.29 1.86 -22.92
CA ASN A 92 3.38 3.32 -23.07
C ASN A 92 4.41 3.94 -22.11
N GLY A 93 5.59 3.32 -22.01
CA GLY A 93 6.69 3.78 -21.15
C GLY A 93 6.51 3.55 -19.64
N THR A 94 5.38 2.99 -19.19
CA THR A 94 5.15 2.65 -17.78
C THR A 94 5.41 1.17 -17.56
N VAL A 95 6.17 0.81 -16.52
CA VAL A 95 6.51 -0.59 -16.20
C VAL A 95 5.57 -1.12 -15.11
N TYR A 96 4.91 -2.23 -15.40
CA TYR A 96 3.92 -2.88 -14.54
C TYR A 96 4.43 -4.24 -14.07
N ASP A 97 4.16 -4.58 -12.81
CA ASP A 97 4.36 -5.93 -12.29
C ASP A 97 3.17 -6.83 -12.63
N VAL A 98 3.46 -7.92 -13.33
CA VAL A 98 2.49 -8.96 -13.71
C VAL A 98 2.80 -10.31 -13.06
N THR A 99 3.74 -10.37 -12.11
CA THR A 99 4.24 -11.61 -11.47
C THR A 99 3.12 -12.45 -10.85
N LEU A 100 2.16 -11.81 -10.20
CA LEU A 100 1.05 -12.50 -9.50
C LEU A 100 -0.22 -12.59 -10.34
N ILE A 101 -0.17 -12.23 -11.62
CA ILE A 101 -1.31 -12.31 -12.52
C ILE A 101 -1.35 -13.69 -13.14
N ALA A 102 -2.39 -14.47 -12.82
CA ALA A 102 -2.50 -15.87 -13.22
C ALA A 102 -2.36 -16.10 -14.74
N SER A 103 -2.80 -15.14 -15.56
CA SER A 103 -2.70 -15.23 -17.02
C SER A 103 -1.27 -15.05 -17.57
N TRP A 104 -0.33 -14.64 -16.73
CA TRP A 104 1.10 -14.45 -17.02
C TRP A 104 1.98 -15.59 -16.47
N GLY A 105 1.37 -16.70 -16.03
CA GLY A 105 2.08 -17.87 -15.52
C GLY A 105 3.21 -18.32 -16.45
N GLY A 106 4.41 -18.50 -15.89
CA GLY A 106 5.62 -18.84 -16.65
C GLY A 106 6.26 -17.68 -17.42
N GLY A 107 5.83 -16.44 -17.17
CA GLY A 107 6.41 -15.24 -17.76
C GLY A 107 5.88 -14.92 -19.18
N SER A 108 4.71 -15.43 -19.53
CA SER A 108 4.12 -15.22 -20.85
C SER A 108 2.60 -15.17 -20.83
N HIS A 109 2.02 -14.42 -21.77
CA HIS A 109 0.59 -14.32 -21.98
C HIS A 109 0.30 -14.28 -23.49
N PHE A 110 -0.39 -15.30 -24.02
CA PHE A 110 -0.71 -15.41 -25.46
C PHE A 110 0.47 -15.15 -26.41
N GLY A 111 1.66 -15.66 -26.08
CA GLY A 111 2.87 -15.50 -26.90
C GLY A 111 3.64 -14.19 -26.66
N VAL A 112 3.05 -13.25 -25.90
CA VAL A 112 3.76 -12.08 -25.37
C VAL A 112 4.61 -12.52 -24.19
N LEU A 113 5.85 -12.05 -24.13
CA LEU A 113 6.81 -12.40 -23.07
C LEU A 113 6.99 -11.23 -22.11
N ALA A 114 7.13 -11.54 -20.82
CA ALA A 114 7.59 -10.59 -19.83
C ALA A 114 9.05 -10.16 -20.10
N GLY A 115 9.44 -9.05 -19.48
CA GLY A 115 10.73 -8.39 -19.67
C GLY A 115 10.83 -7.54 -20.94
N LYS A 116 9.70 -7.09 -21.48
CA LYS A 116 9.65 -6.32 -22.75
C LYS A 116 8.72 -5.12 -22.67
N ASP A 117 8.95 -4.18 -23.57
CA ASP A 117 7.91 -3.24 -23.99
C ASP A 117 6.93 -3.97 -24.90
N VAL A 118 5.68 -4.04 -24.48
CA VAL A 118 4.59 -4.78 -25.13
C VAL A 118 3.47 -3.83 -25.55
N THR A 119 3.80 -2.54 -25.73
CA THR A 119 2.84 -1.48 -26.07
C THR A 119 2.04 -1.81 -27.33
N GLU A 120 2.71 -2.30 -28.38
CA GLU A 120 2.02 -2.64 -29.63
C GLU A 120 1.05 -3.80 -29.46
N GLU A 121 1.47 -4.86 -28.76
CA GLU A 121 0.64 -6.04 -28.48
C GLU A 121 -0.54 -5.69 -27.57
N TYR A 122 -0.31 -4.84 -26.57
CA TYR A 122 -1.37 -4.32 -25.71
C TYR A 122 -2.40 -3.53 -26.54
N ASN A 123 -1.94 -2.59 -27.35
CA ASN A 123 -2.83 -1.74 -28.16
C ASN A 123 -3.61 -2.55 -29.20
N LYS A 124 -3.05 -3.63 -29.77
CA LYS A 124 -3.76 -4.49 -30.71
C LYS A 124 -4.92 -5.29 -30.07
N CYS A 125 -4.81 -5.64 -28.79
CA CYS A 125 -5.76 -6.54 -28.12
C CYS A 125 -6.70 -5.82 -27.13
N HIS A 126 -6.25 -4.71 -26.57
CA HIS A 126 -6.90 -4.02 -25.44
C HIS A 126 -7.07 -2.53 -25.71
N GLU A 127 -7.12 -2.12 -26.98
CA GLU A 127 -7.42 -0.73 -27.35
C GLU A 127 -8.72 -0.29 -26.64
N ASN A 128 -8.62 0.77 -25.84
CA ASN A 128 -9.73 1.32 -25.03
C ASN A 128 -10.21 0.47 -23.83
N GLU A 129 -9.49 -0.60 -23.46
CA GLU A 129 -9.75 -1.34 -22.22
C GLU A 129 -8.82 -0.87 -21.09
N ASN A 130 -9.37 -0.69 -19.89
CA ASN A 130 -8.59 -0.32 -18.71
C ASN A 130 -8.12 -1.56 -17.93
N LYS A 131 -7.30 -2.40 -18.57
CA LYS A 131 -6.73 -3.60 -17.90
C LYS A 131 -5.56 -3.27 -16.98
N LEU A 132 -4.86 -2.16 -17.22
CA LEU A 132 -3.67 -1.77 -16.48
C LEU A 132 -3.98 -1.14 -15.11
N SER A 133 -5.18 -0.59 -14.87
CA SER A 133 -5.49 0.15 -13.63
C SER A 133 -5.40 -0.67 -12.33
N LYS A 134 -5.39 -2.00 -12.43
CA LYS A 134 -5.30 -2.90 -11.28
C LYS A 134 -3.89 -3.45 -11.07
N LEU A 135 -2.96 -3.15 -11.97
CA LEU A 135 -1.59 -3.61 -11.90
C LEU A 135 -0.74 -2.63 -11.11
N GLU A 136 0.23 -3.18 -10.38
CA GLU A 136 1.20 -2.37 -9.67
C GLU A 136 2.17 -1.72 -10.67
N VAL A 137 2.34 -0.40 -10.57
CA VAL A 137 3.36 0.33 -11.32
C VAL A 137 4.67 0.26 -10.55
N VAL A 138 5.71 -0.30 -11.16
CA VAL A 138 7.03 -0.50 -10.54
C VAL A 138 8.12 0.39 -11.14
N GLY A 139 7.82 1.10 -12.24
CA GLY A 139 8.76 2.03 -12.82
C GLY A 139 8.33 2.65 -14.14
N LYS A 140 9.32 3.21 -14.83
CA LYS A 140 9.19 3.77 -16.19
C LYS A 140 10.37 3.35 -17.05
N LEU A 141 10.17 3.30 -18.36
CA LEU A 141 11.26 3.10 -19.30
C LEU A 141 12.05 4.41 -19.50
N LYS A 142 13.38 4.29 -19.47
CA LYS A 142 14.31 5.40 -19.67
C LYS A 142 14.26 5.85 -21.14
N GLY A 143 14.05 7.15 -21.36
CA GLY A 143 13.97 7.72 -22.71
C GLY A 143 12.59 7.61 -23.38
N SER A 144 11.58 7.09 -22.68
CA SER A 144 10.18 7.20 -23.09
C SER A 144 9.69 8.63 -22.86
N ASN A 145 9.93 9.51 -23.82
CA ASN A 145 9.20 10.78 -23.85
C ASN A 145 7.75 10.46 -24.24
N LEU A 146 6.82 10.67 -23.31
CA LEU A 146 5.39 10.80 -23.59
C LEU A 146 5.14 12.03 -24.47
#